data_AF-A0A947ABF8-F1
#
_entry.id   AF-A0A947ABF8-F1
#
_cell.length_a   1.000
_cell.length_b   1.000
_cell.length_c   1.000
_cell.angle_alpha   90.00
_cell.angle_beta   90.00
_cell.angle_gamma   90.00
#
_symmetry.space_group_name_H-M   'P 1'
#
loop_
_entity.id
_entity.type
_entity.pdbx_description
1 polymer ?
#
loop_
_entity_poly.entity_id
_entity_poly.type
_entity_poly.pdbx_seq_one_letter_code
_entity_poly.pdbx_strand_id
1 'polypeptide(L)'
;MYLATISRAGTARYEIRQSYLHDTDFTYQYRVIFDLGSSPRRYIEQLSDDICFFASELEDPISSATNEDPTSILEELLWDFLPAEEQHRLEIFRHRGRAQIRPLSIKD
;
A
#
# COMPACT_ATOMS: atom_id res chain seq x y z
N MET A 1 -0.40 -4.87 6.26
CA MET A 1 -0.35 -5.69 5.03
C MET A 1 1.05 -5.59 4.44
N TYR A 2 1.42 -6.41 3.45
CA TYR A 2 2.73 -6.32 2.80
C TYR A 2 2.68 -6.77 1.34
N LEU A 3 3.62 -6.26 0.55
CA LEU A 3 3.85 -6.68 -0.83
C LEU A 3 4.81 -7.88 -0.84
N ALA A 4 4.35 -8.99 -1.39
CA ALA A 4 5.16 -10.18 -1.61
C ALA A 4 5.63 -10.22 -3.07
N THR A 5 6.95 -10.35 -3.26
CA THR A 5 7.54 -10.58 -4.58
C THR A 5 7.89 -12.06 -4.73
N ILE A 6 7.37 -12.69 -5.79
CA ILE A 6 7.55 -14.09 -6.10
C ILE A 6 8.31 -14.17 -7.43
N SER A 7 9.54 -14.64 -7.39
CA SER A 7 10.32 -14.92 -8.60
C SER A 7 10.13 -16.38 -9.02
N ARG A 8 9.58 -16.62 -10.22
CA ARG A 8 9.49 -17.95 -10.82
C ARG A 8 9.94 -17.89 -12.27
N ALA A 9 10.91 -18.73 -12.63
CA ALA A 9 11.40 -18.89 -14.02
C ALA A 9 11.76 -17.57 -14.74
N GLY A 10 12.34 -16.60 -14.01
CA GLY A 10 12.76 -15.31 -14.58
C GLY A 10 11.65 -14.26 -14.67
N THR A 11 10.41 -14.58 -14.27
CA THR A 11 9.33 -13.60 -14.15
C THR A 11 9.06 -13.29 -12.68
N ALA A 12 9.04 -12.00 -12.33
CA ALA A 12 8.58 -11.53 -11.03
C ALA A 12 7.06 -11.41 -11.05
N ARG A 13 6.40 -11.93 -10.03
CA ARG A 13 4.97 -11.76 -9.75
C ARG A 13 4.83 -11.12 -8.38
N TYR A 14 3.82 -10.27 -8.22
CA TYR A 14 3.59 -9.50 -7.02
C TYR A 14 2.21 -9.82 -6.45
N GLU A 15 2.14 -9.95 -5.13
CA GLU A 15 0.89 -10.21 -4.41
C GLU A 15 0.81 -9.29 -3.19
N ILE A 16 -0.37 -8.76 -2.90
CA ILE A 16 -0.65 -8.10 -1.63
C ILE A 16 -1.17 -9.14 -0.65
N ARG A 17 -0.48 -9.25 0.48
CA ARG A 17 -0.80 -10.24 1.52
C ARG A 17 -1.11 -9.55 2.84
N GLN A 18 -2.00 -10.18 3.59
CA GLN A 18 -2.30 -9.81 4.96
C GLN A 18 -1.92 -10.96 5.88
N SER A 19 -1.02 -10.68 6.82
CA SER A 19 -0.76 -11.60 7.92
C SER A 19 -1.91 -11.55 8.92
N TYR A 20 -2.31 -12.71 9.41
CA TYR A 20 -3.27 -12.83 10.49
C TYR A 20 -2.80 -13.92 11.47
N LEU A 21 -3.16 -13.77 12.73
CA LEU A 21 -2.90 -14.79 13.74
C LEU A 21 -3.98 -15.86 13.62
N HIS A 22 -3.59 -17.11 13.44
CA HIS A 22 -4.53 -18.22 13.37
C HIS A 22 -4.93 -18.64 14.78
N ASP A 23 -6.23 -18.55 15.10
CA ASP A 23 -6.73 -18.72 16.47
C ASP A 23 -6.53 -20.12 17.05
N THR A 24 -6.36 -21.14 16.20
CA THR A 24 -6.32 -22.54 16.64
C THR A 24 -4.91 -23.00 17.04
N ASP A 25 -3.88 -22.54 16.34
CA ASP A 25 -2.48 -22.97 16.54
C ASP A 25 -1.57 -21.82 16.98
N PHE A 26 -2.11 -20.60 17.12
CA PHE A 26 -1.39 -19.36 17.42
C PHE A 26 -0.22 -19.09 16.46
N THR A 27 -0.28 -19.63 15.23
CA THR A 27 0.71 -19.37 14.20
C THR A 27 0.32 -18.16 13.37
N TYR A 28 1.33 -17.42 12.90
CA TYR A 28 1.11 -16.36 11.92
C TYR A 28 0.97 -16.99 10.54
N GLN A 29 -0.22 -16.86 9.97
CA GLN A 29 -0.50 -17.23 8.60
C GLN A 29 -0.70 -15.97 7.76
N TYR A 30 -0.79 -16.14 6.45
CA TYR A 30 -1.13 -15.05 5.54
C TYR A 30 -2.27 -15.46 4.64
N ARG A 31 -3.04 -14.47 4.21
CA ARG A 31 -3.99 -14.59 3.11
C ARG A 31 -3.58 -13.66 1.99
N VAL A 32 -3.77 -14.09 0.75
CA VAL A 32 -3.61 -13.24 -0.43
C VAL A 32 -4.86 -12.38 -0.53
N ILE A 33 -4.68 -11.07 -0.46
CA ILE A 33 -5.78 -10.11 -0.61
C ILE A 33 -5.98 -9.80 -2.09
N PHE A 34 -4.88 -9.63 -2.80
CA PHE A 34 -4.92 -9.31 -4.22
C PHE A 34 -3.67 -9.80 -4.95
N ASP A 35 -3.83 -10.22 -6.20
CA ASP A 35 -2.74 -10.65 -7.06
C ASP A 35 -2.47 -9.59 -8.14
N LEU A 36 -1.31 -8.94 -8.02
CA LEU A 36 -0.89 -7.86 -8.91
C LEU A 36 -0.28 -8.39 -10.22
N GLY A 37 -0.09 -9.71 -10.35
CA GLY A 37 0.56 -10.29 -11.51
C GLY A 37 2.01 -9.82 -11.66
N SER A 38 2.50 -9.76 -12.90
CA SER A 38 3.87 -9.35 -13.21
C SER A 38 4.08 -7.86 -13.38
N SER A 39 3.00 -7.07 -13.37
CA SER A 39 3.05 -5.65 -13.73
C SER A 39 2.10 -4.84 -12.83
N PRO A 40 2.52 -4.51 -11.59
CA PRO A 40 1.70 -3.75 -10.64
C PRO A 40 1.27 -2.39 -11.17
N ARG A 41 2.09 -1.77 -12.04
CA ARG A 41 1.80 -0.49 -12.70
C ARG A 41 0.48 -0.46 -13.46
N ARG A 42 -0.05 -1.61 -13.89
CA ARG A 42 -1.32 -1.66 -14.63
C ARG A 42 -2.51 -1.20 -13.80
N TYR A 43 -2.39 -1.24 -12.47
CA TYR A 43 -3.43 -0.82 -11.54
C TYR A 43 -3.22 0.62 -11.04
N ILE A 44 -2.25 1.34 -11.61
CA ILE A 44 -1.96 2.72 -11.30
C ILE A 44 -2.40 3.50 -12.54
N GLU A 45 -3.57 4.11 -12.46
CA GLU A 45 -4.17 4.87 -13.54
C GLU A 45 -3.76 6.34 -13.44
N GLN A 46 -3.24 6.88 -14.53
CA GLN A 46 -2.89 8.29 -14.63
C GLN A 46 -4.05 9.03 -15.30
N LEU A 47 -4.76 9.88 -14.55
CA LEU A 47 -5.90 10.64 -15.06
C LEU A 47 -5.43 11.94 -15.76
N SER A 48 -4.34 12.51 -15.29
CA SER A 48 -3.68 13.70 -15.85
C SER A 48 -2.18 13.70 -15.52
N ASP A 49 -1.44 14.70 -16.01
CA ASP A 49 -0.01 14.87 -15.71
C ASP A 49 0.28 14.91 -14.20
N ASP A 50 -0.74 15.25 -13.39
CA ASP A 50 -0.60 15.61 -11.98
C ASP A 50 -1.39 14.70 -11.02
N ILE A 51 -2.11 13.69 -11.49
CA ILE A 51 -2.90 12.86 -10.57
C ILE A 51 -2.92 11.40 -11.01
N CYS A 52 -2.37 10.54 -10.15
CA CYS A 52 -2.52 9.10 -10.23
C CYS A 52 -3.55 8.57 -9.23
N PHE A 53 -4.28 7.54 -9.64
CA PHE A 53 -5.24 6.82 -8.83
C PHE A 53 -4.96 5.32 -8.91
N PHE A 54 -5.37 4.58 -7.88
CA PHE A 54 -5.37 3.13 -7.94
C PHE A 54 -6.69 2.64 -8.55
N ALA A 55 -6.62 1.62 -9.39
CA ALA A 55 -7.80 1.02 -9.98
C ALA A 55 -8.74 0.51 -8.89
N SER A 56 -10.05 0.72 -9.03
CA SER A 56 -11.04 0.31 -8.00
C SER A 56 -11.01 -1.20 -7.73
N GLU A 57 -10.67 -2.01 -8.73
CA GLU A 57 -10.48 -3.46 -8.58
C GLU A 57 -9.36 -3.83 -7.60
N LEU A 58 -8.40 -2.93 -7.39
CA LEU A 58 -7.34 -3.05 -6.39
C LEU A 58 -7.73 -2.43 -5.04
N GLU A 59 -8.45 -1.31 -5.04
CA GLU A 59 -8.85 -0.63 -3.80
C GLU A 59 -9.95 -1.39 -3.03
N ASP A 60 -10.97 -1.92 -3.72
CA ASP A 60 -12.12 -2.57 -3.07
C ASP A 60 -11.72 -3.77 -2.19
N PRO A 61 -10.84 -4.69 -2.64
CA PRO A 61 -10.40 -5.82 -1.81
C PRO A 61 -9.56 -5.37 -0.61
N ILE A 62 -8.79 -4.30 -0.73
CA ILE A 62 -7.96 -3.75 0.35
C ILE A 62 -8.85 -3.08 1.39
N SER A 63 -9.80 -2.25 0.95
CA SER A 63 -10.81 -1.62 1.79
C SER A 63 -11.63 -2.66 2.57
N SER A 64 -11.98 -3.77 1.94
CA SER A 64 -12.72 -4.85 2.61
C SER A 64 -11.88 -5.63 3.63
N ALA A 65 -10.55 -5.57 3.54
CA ALA A 65 -9.64 -6.35 4.37
C ALA A 65 -8.96 -5.55 5.49
N THR A 66 -9.12 -4.22 5.52
CA THR A 66 -8.53 -3.33 6.53
C THR A 66 -9.51 -2.23 6.95
N ASN A 67 -9.33 -1.69 8.16
CA ASN A 67 -10.06 -0.50 8.63
C ASN A 67 -9.27 0.80 8.39
N GLU A 68 -8.06 0.69 7.85
CA GLU A 68 -7.21 1.81 7.47
C GLU A 68 -7.59 2.33 6.08
N ASP A 69 -7.11 3.53 5.73
CA ASP A 69 -7.31 4.09 4.40
C ASP A 69 -6.60 3.22 3.34
N PRO A 70 -7.33 2.61 2.38
CA PRO A 70 -6.75 1.70 1.39
C PRO A 70 -5.74 2.42 0.49
N THR A 71 -6.00 3.67 0.11
CA THR A 71 -5.12 4.47 -0.75
C THR A 71 -3.76 4.69 -0.08
N SER A 72 -3.74 5.12 1.19
CA SER A 72 -2.50 5.28 1.97
C SER A 72 -1.69 3.98 2.05
N ILE A 73 -2.35 2.83 2.23
CA ILE A 73 -1.67 1.52 2.24
C ILE A 73 -1.07 1.22 0.86
N LEU A 74 -1.84 1.46 -0.21
CA LEU A 74 -1.39 1.20 -1.58
C LEU A 74 -0.24 2.10 -1.99
N GLU A 75 -0.23 3.38 -1.60
CA GLU A 75 0.90 4.29 -1.81
C GLU A 75 2.19 3.75 -1.17
N GLU A 76 2.11 3.21 0.05
CA GLU A 76 3.27 2.63 0.72
C GLU A 76 3.72 1.33 0.04
N LEU A 77 2.79 0.43 -0.26
CA LEU A 77 3.08 -0.90 -0.82
C LEU A 77 3.55 -0.84 -2.27
N LEU A 78 3.00 0.08 -3.06
CA LEU A 78 3.30 0.24 -4.49
C LEU A 78 4.27 1.37 -4.79
N TRP A 79 4.91 1.93 -3.76
CA TRP A 79 5.83 3.06 -3.88
C TRP A 79 6.82 2.91 -5.05
N ASP A 80 7.50 1.77 -5.14
CA ASP A 80 8.53 1.51 -6.15
C ASP A 80 7.97 1.40 -7.58
N PHE A 81 6.65 1.25 -7.73
CA PHE A 81 5.96 1.17 -9.01
C PHE A 81 5.36 2.49 -9.46
N LEU A 82 5.18 3.45 -8.54
CA LEU A 82 4.65 4.78 -8.85
C LEU A 82 5.55 5.53 -9.84
N PRO A 83 4.99 6.42 -10.68
CA PRO A 83 5.77 7.35 -11.47
C PRO A 83 6.69 8.21 -10.60
N ALA A 84 7.85 8.59 -11.12
CA ALA A 84 8.84 9.39 -10.37
C ALA A 84 8.27 10.75 -9.90
N GLU A 85 7.38 11.34 -10.69
CA GLU A 85 6.70 12.59 -10.37
C GLU A 85 5.75 12.45 -9.18
N GLU A 86 4.98 11.36 -9.13
CA GLU A 86 4.13 11.04 -7.98
C GLU A 86 4.95 10.72 -6.74
N GLN A 87 6.04 9.95 -6.88
CA GLN A 87 6.96 9.70 -5.77
C GLN A 87 7.49 11.02 -5.21
N HIS A 88 7.93 11.96 -6.05
CA HIS A 88 8.43 13.26 -5.59
C HIS A 88 7.37 14.07 -4.84
N ARG A 89 6.13 14.07 -5.34
CA ARG A 89 5.01 14.77 -4.69
C ARG A 89 4.65 14.14 -3.35
N LEU A 90 4.56 12.82 -3.30
CA LEU A 90 4.21 12.08 -2.09
C LEU A 90 5.35 12.10 -1.07
N GLU A 91 6.62 12.16 -1.49
CA GLU A 91 7.78 12.21 -0.60
C GLU A 91 7.69 13.39 0.40
N ILE A 92 7.15 14.52 -0.06
CA ILE A 92 6.90 15.73 0.75
C ILE A 92 5.96 15.42 1.94
N PHE A 93 5.03 14.48 1.76
CA PHE A 93 4.01 14.12 2.75
C PHE A 93 4.33 12.81 3.48
N ARG A 94 5.08 11.89 2.86
CA ARG A 94 5.45 10.58 3.41
C ARG A 94 6.25 10.70 4.71
N HIS A 95 7.10 11.71 4.82
CA HIS A 95 7.85 12.01 6.04
C HIS A 95 7.07 12.84 7.07
N ARG A 96 5.85 13.30 6.75
CA ARG A 96 4.96 13.97 7.71
C ARG A 96 4.09 12.98 8.50
N GLY A 97 4.45 11.70 8.51
CA GLY A 97 3.82 10.66 9.31
C GLY A 97 3.65 11.11 10.76
N ARG A 98 2.39 11.33 11.14
CA ARG A 98 1.91 11.75 12.47
C ARG A 98 2.64 12.97 13.00
N ALA A 99 2.17 14.17 12.64
CA ALA A 99 2.32 15.30 13.55
C ALA A 99 1.83 14.84 14.94
N GLN A 100 2.75 14.53 15.85
CA GLN A 100 2.38 14.33 17.24
C GLN A 100 1.70 15.61 17.65
N ILE A 101 0.39 15.56 17.91
CA ILE A 101 -0.30 16.66 18.57
C ILE A 101 0.34 16.77 19.94
N ARG A 102 1.39 17.58 20.03
CA ARG A 102 1.96 17.98 21.30
C ARG A 102 0.94 18.91 21.93
N PRO A 103 0.50 18.67 23.18
CA PRO A 103 -0.34 19.62 23.86
C PRO A 103 0.38 20.97 23.88
N LEU A 104 -0.33 22.02 23.47
CA LEU A 104 0.07 23.41 23.69
C LEU A 104 -0.02 23.70 25.19
N SER A 105 0.85 23.07 26.00
CA SER A 105 1.02 23.51 27.36
C SER A 105 1.86 24.78 27.30
N ILE A 106 1.16 25.91 27.17
CA ILE A 106 1.64 27.18 27.69
C ILE A 106 1.93 26.94 29.18
N LYS A 107 3.17 27.17 29.60
CA LYS A 107 3.51 27.32 31.01
C LYS A 107 4.33 28.59 31.14
N ASP A 108 3.85 29.43 32.06
CA ASP A 108 4.22 30.80 32.40
C ASP A 108 5.71 31.16 32.29
#